data_AF-A0A4Y7KX02-F1
#
_entry.id   AF-A0A4Y7KX02-F1
#
_cell.length_a   1.000
_cell.length_b   1.000
_cell.length_c   1.000
_cell.angle_alpha   90.00
_cell.angle_beta   90.00
_cell.angle_gamma   90.00
#
_symmetry.space_group_name_H-M   'P 1'
#
loop_
_entity.id
_entity.type
_entity.pdbx_description
1 polymer ?
#
loop_
_entity_poly.entity_id
_entity_poly.type
_entity_poly.pdbx_seq_one_letter_code
_entity_poly.pdbx_strand_id
1 'polypeptide(L)'
;MSDICVKLFKEGWFETDCGGEYDPKISRMKKEVVVGVKDVKEVDNDFFLVVVKILDHQGPLSTSFPVENRITSIPPRALKTHLDKANGLPFVKRISDFHLLLLLSRFFDVNSDVPALCQCVQLQSTVPEGYQLLIQSMASAT
;
A
#
# COMPACT_ATOMS: atom_id res chain seq x y z
N MET A 1 -2.93 14.11 -7.84
CA MET A 1 -2.70 15.56 -7.72
C MET A 1 -1.92 16.03 -8.94
N SER A 2 -2.18 17.24 -9.41
CA SER A 2 -1.48 17.83 -10.55
C SER A 2 -0.02 18.17 -10.21
N ASP A 3 0.84 18.23 -11.22
CA ASP A 3 2.26 18.54 -11.02
C ASP A 3 2.47 19.92 -10.38
N ILE A 4 1.59 20.88 -10.68
CA ILE A 4 1.65 22.23 -10.10
C ILE A 4 1.34 22.20 -8.60
N CYS A 5 0.37 21.38 -8.16
CA CYS A 5 0.08 21.18 -6.74
C CYS A 5 1.31 20.63 -6.00
N VAL A 6 1.95 19.61 -6.57
CA VAL A 6 3.15 18.99 -5.99
C VAL A 6 4.28 20.01 -5.87
N LYS A 7 4.49 20.84 -6.89
CA LYS A 7 5.51 21.91 -6.88
C LYS A 7 5.23 22.93 -5.77
N LEU A 8 4.02 23.49 -5.74
CA LEU A 8 3.63 24.51 -4.75
C LEU A 8 3.71 23.97 -3.31
N PHE A 9 3.42 22.69 -3.11
CA PHE A 9 3.54 22.04 -1.81
C PHE A 9 5.01 21.92 -1.37
N LYS A 10 5.90 21.47 -2.25
CA LYS A 10 7.34 21.39 -1.95
C LYS A 10 7.95 22.74 -1.63
N GLU A 11 7.46 23.80 -2.27
CA GLU A 11 7.88 25.18 -2.02
C GLU A 11 7.19 25.82 -0.82
N GLY A 12 6.31 25.09 -0.12
CA GLY A 12 5.67 25.52 1.12
C GLY A 12 4.61 26.61 0.95
N TRP A 13 3.99 26.73 -0.23
CA TRP A 13 3.03 27.81 -0.55
C TRP A 13 1.67 27.64 0.12
N PHE A 14 1.29 26.43 0.53
CA PHE A 14 0.02 26.19 1.19
C PHE A 14 0.06 26.58 2.66
N GLU A 15 -1.02 27.18 3.14
CA GLU A 15 -1.30 27.31 4.57
C GLU A 15 -1.66 25.94 5.14
N THR A 16 -1.10 25.59 6.30
CA THR A 16 -1.29 24.28 6.95
C THR A 16 -2.04 24.36 8.27
N ASP A 17 -2.24 25.58 8.79
CA ASP A 17 -2.99 25.84 10.01
C ASP A 17 -4.24 26.63 9.64
N CYS A 18 -5.33 25.91 9.40
CA CYS A 18 -6.54 26.47 8.81
C CYS A 18 -7.60 26.91 9.85
N GLY A 19 -7.32 26.78 11.15
CA GLY A 19 -8.30 27.10 12.20
C GLY A 19 -9.57 26.25 12.16
N GLY A 20 -10.62 26.66 12.90
CA GLY A 20 -11.85 25.87 13.08
C GLY A 20 -12.96 26.08 12.03
N GLU A 21 -12.99 27.24 11.35
CA GLU A 21 -13.91 27.53 10.24
C GLU A 21 -13.13 27.57 8.93
N TYR A 22 -13.07 26.44 8.26
CA TYR A 22 -12.39 26.27 6.98
C TYR A 22 -13.24 25.48 6.00
N ASP A 23 -13.37 25.97 4.77
CA ASP A 23 -14.00 25.22 3.68
C ASP A 23 -13.03 24.16 3.13
N PRO A 24 -13.30 22.85 3.28
CA PRO A 24 -12.42 21.79 2.78
C PRO A 24 -12.27 21.76 1.26
N LYS A 25 -13.06 22.52 0.50
CA LYS A 25 -12.97 22.62 -0.97
C LYS A 25 -11.99 23.67 -1.45
N ILE A 26 -11.53 24.56 -0.57
CA ILE A 26 -10.61 25.63 -0.90
C ILE A 26 -9.22 25.25 -0.39
N SER A 27 -8.17 25.74 -1.03
CA SER A 27 -6.79 25.75 -0.55
C SER A 27 -6.36 27.20 -0.36
N ARG A 28 -5.89 27.53 0.85
CA ARG A 28 -5.30 28.85 1.15
C ARG A 28 -3.81 28.88 0.83
N MET A 29 -3.39 29.96 0.19
CA MET A 29 -2.03 30.18 -0.29
C MET A 29 -1.38 31.29 0.53
N LYS A 30 -0.16 31.05 1.04
CA LYS A 30 0.64 32.04 1.79
C LYS A 30 1.02 33.24 0.94
N LYS A 31 1.04 33.06 -0.38
CA LYS A 31 1.36 34.08 -1.40
C LYS A 31 0.23 34.14 -2.41
N GLU A 32 0.09 35.29 -3.05
CA GLU A 32 -0.85 35.45 -4.16
C GLU A 32 -0.45 34.57 -5.33
N VAL A 33 -1.44 33.90 -5.92
CA VAL A 33 -1.30 33.06 -7.10
C VAL A 33 -2.30 33.49 -8.16
N VAL A 34 -1.91 33.40 -9.42
CA VAL A 34 -2.77 33.79 -10.54
C VAL A 34 -3.64 32.61 -10.95
N VAL A 35 -4.96 32.78 -10.82
CA VAL A 35 -5.97 31.83 -11.32
C VAL A 35 -6.93 32.59 -12.23
N GLY A 36 -7.06 32.16 -13.48
CA GLY A 36 -7.97 32.82 -14.44
C GLY A 36 -7.68 34.32 -14.62
N VAL A 37 -6.39 34.71 -14.63
CA VAL A 37 -5.92 36.11 -14.76
C VAL A 37 -6.22 36.98 -13.52
N LYS A 38 -6.57 36.38 -12.37
CA LYS A 38 -6.77 37.09 -11.10
C LYS A 38 -5.79 36.60 -10.05
N ASP A 39 -5.21 37.53 -9.31
CA ASP A 39 -4.44 37.23 -8.10
C ASP A 39 -5.39 36.85 -6.96
N VAL A 40 -5.25 35.62 -6.47
CA VAL A 40 -6.07 35.06 -5.40
C VAL A 40 -5.18 34.40 -4.35
N LYS A 41 -5.65 34.37 -3.11
CA LYS A 41 -5.06 33.54 -2.04
C LYS A 41 -5.89 32.32 -1.70
N GLU A 42 -7.11 32.26 -2.22
CA GLU A 42 -8.03 31.14 -2.05
C GLU A 42 -8.26 30.50 -3.42
N VAL A 43 -7.87 29.23 -3.55
CA VAL A 43 -7.92 28.49 -4.81
C VAL A 43 -8.83 27.28 -4.62
N ASP A 44 -9.72 27.04 -5.57
CA ASP A 44 -10.55 25.84 -5.59
C ASP A 44 -9.67 24.57 -5.77
N ASN A 45 -9.91 23.55 -4.95
CA ASN A 45 -9.15 22.30 -4.99
C ASN A 45 -9.24 21.58 -6.34
N ASP A 46 -10.29 21.81 -7.14
CA ASP A 46 -10.45 21.22 -8.47
C ASP A 46 -9.30 21.58 -9.43
N PHE A 47 -8.61 22.72 -9.24
CA PHE A 47 -7.40 23.07 -10.00
C PHE A 47 -6.20 22.15 -9.69
N PHE A 48 -6.22 21.48 -8.53
CA PHE A 48 -5.15 20.60 -8.07
C PHE A 48 -5.49 19.11 -8.24
N LEU A 49 -6.76 18.77 -8.40
CA LEU A 49 -7.22 17.41 -8.58
C LEU A 49 -7.00 16.92 -10.01
N VAL A 50 -6.70 15.63 -10.13
CA VAL A 50 -6.58 14.94 -11.43
C VAL A 50 -7.53 13.75 -11.37
N VAL A 51 -8.48 13.70 -12.29
CA VAL A 51 -9.47 12.62 -12.36
C VAL A 51 -8.80 11.36 -12.90
N VAL A 52 -8.93 10.26 -12.17
CA VAL A 52 -8.48 8.93 -12.59
C VAL A 52 -9.68 8.02 -12.76
N LYS A 53 -9.67 7.18 -13.81
CA LYS A 53 -10.74 6.21 -14.03
C LYS A 53 -10.67 5.11 -12.98
N ILE A 54 -11.82 4.75 -12.42
CA ILE A 54 -11.95 3.52 -11.63
C ILE A 54 -12.11 2.38 -12.64
N LEU A 55 -11.18 1.44 -12.60
CA LEU A 55 -11.17 0.26 -13.45
C LEU A 55 -11.16 -0.98 -12.55
N ASP A 56 -11.99 -1.96 -12.90
CA ASP A 56 -11.96 -3.26 -12.24
C ASP A 56 -10.79 -4.07 -12.79
N HIS A 57 -9.74 -4.20 -11.99
CA HIS A 57 -8.59 -5.04 -12.30
C HIS A 57 -8.52 -6.20 -11.33
N GLN A 58 -8.40 -7.42 -11.86
CA GLN A 58 -8.04 -8.59 -11.07
C GLN A 58 -6.53 -8.75 -11.11
N GLY A 59 -5.89 -8.57 -9.95
CA GLY A 59 -4.45 -8.74 -9.79
C GLY A 59 -4.06 -10.22 -9.64
N PRO A 60 -2.77 -10.56 -9.84
CA PRO A 60 -2.27 -11.92 -9.65
C PRO A 60 -2.15 -12.33 -8.17
N LEU A 61 -2.27 -11.38 -7.23
CA LEU A 61 -2.16 -11.61 -5.80
C LEU A 61 -3.53 -11.86 -5.15
N SER A 62 -3.55 -12.78 -4.21
CA SER A 62 -4.65 -12.95 -3.26
C SER A 62 -4.77 -11.73 -2.34
N THR A 63 -6.00 -11.49 -1.87
CA THR A 63 -6.33 -10.49 -0.83
C THR A 63 -7.05 -11.15 0.36
N SER A 64 -6.70 -12.40 0.68
CA SER A 64 -7.37 -13.21 1.71
C SER A 64 -6.63 -13.22 3.06
N PHE A 65 -5.37 -12.78 3.10
CA PHE A 65 -4.62 -12.64 4.33
C PHE A 65 -5.04 -11.37 5.12
N PRO A 66 -5.04 -11.39 6.47
CA PRO A 66 -5.34 -10.19 7.27
C PRO A 66 -4.41 -9.01 6.95
N VAL A 67 -5.03 -7.84 6.75
CA VAL A 67 -4.35 -6.58 6.42
C VAL A 67 -3.74 -5.96 7.69
N GLU A 68 -2.49 -5.53 7.60
CA GLU A 68 -1.75 -4.80 8.65
C GLU A 68 -2.44 -3.47 9.03
N ASN A 69 -2.17 -2.94 10.22
CA ASN A 69 -2.68 -1.65 10.71
C ASN A 69 -4.22 -1.51 10.78
N ARG A 70 -4.95 -2.62 10.93
CA ARG A 70 -6.38 -2.59 11.30
C ARG A 70 -6.54 -2.55 12.83
N ILE A 71 -7.72 -2.15 13.29
CA ILE A 71 -8.09 -2.08 14.73
C ILE A 71 -7.75 -3.40 15.45
N THR A 72 -7.99 -4.52 14.77
CA THR A 72 -7.58 -5.85 15.22
C THR A 72 -6.20 -6.19 14.67
N SER A 73 -5.25 -6.49 15.56
CA SER A 73 -3.96 -7.05 15.18
C SER A 73 -4.12 -8.37 14.43
N ILE A 74 -3.14 -8.73 13.60
CA ILE A 74 -3.11 -10.01 12.89
C ILE A 74 -3.08 -11.14 13.93
N PRO A 75 -4.05 -12.07 13.93
CA PRO A 75 -4.04 -13.19 14.85
C PRO A 75 -2.76 -14.03 14.68
N PRO A 76 -2.14 -14.54 15.77
CA PRO A 76 -0.95 -15.38 15.67
C PRO A 76 -1.12 -16.54 14.68
N ARG A 77 -2.29 -17.20 14.70
CA ARG A 77 -2.65 -18.33 13.83
C ARG A 77 -3.07 -17.96 12.41
N ALA A 78 -2.97 -16.69 12.01
CA ALA A 78 -3.39 -16.23 10.69
C ALA A 78 -2.62 -16.94 9.57
N LEU A 79 -1.30 -17.10 9.74
CA LEU A 79 -0.45 -17.78 8.77
C LEU A 79 -0.88 -19.23 8.56
N LYS A 80 -1.06 -19.99 9.65
CA LYS A 80 -1.55 -21.37 9.60
C LYS A 80 -2.90 -21.47 8.90
N THR A 81 -3.86 -20.69 9.36
CA THR A 81 -5.23 -20.69 8.84
C THR A 81 -5.24 -20.38 7.33
N HIS A 82 -4.41 -19.46 6.88
CA HIS A 82 -4.28 -19.10 5.47
C HIS A 82 -3.67 -20.23 4.63
N LEU A 83 -2.56 -20.81 5.09
CA LEU A 83 -1.90 -21.92 4.39
C LEU A 83 -2.77 -23.18 4.33
N ASP A 84 -3.51 -23.48 5.41
CA ASP A 84 -4.44 -24.61 5.48
C ASP A 84 -5.61 -24.44 4.50
N LYS A 85 -6.19 -23.23 4.42
CA LYS A 85 -7.24 -22.91 3.44
C LYS A 85 -6.77 -23.05 1.99
N ALA A 86 -5.50 -22.77 1.73
CA ALA A 86 -4.89 -22.82 0.40
C ALA A 86 -4.14 -24.14 0.11
N ASN A 87 -4.32 -25.17 0.95
CA ASN A 87 -3.52 -26.40 0.89
C ASN A 87 -3.58 -27.17 -0.44
N GLY A 88 -4.66 -27.00 -1.22
CA GLY A 88 -4.83 -27.62 -2.54
C GLY A 88 -4.07 -26.91 -3.67
N LEU A 89 -3.51 -25.72 -3.42
CA LEU A 89 -2.81 -24.93 -4.44
C LEU A 89 -1.30 -25.20 -4.41
N PRO A 90 -0.54 -24.92 -5.48
CA PRO A 90 0.91 -24.88 -5.44
C PRO A 90 1.42 -23.91 -4.37
N PHE A 91 2.53 -24.20 -3.70
CA PHE A 91 3.02 -23.39 -2.57
C PHE A 91 3.18 -21.90 -2.92
N VAL A 92 3.70 -21.60 -4.12
CA VAL A 92 3.84 -20.22 -4.61
C VAL A 92 2.51 -19.47 -4.63
N LYS A 93 1.39 -20.13 -4.98
CA LYS A 93 0.05 -19.54 -4.96
C LYS A 93 -0.45 -19.28 -3.54
N ARG A 94 -0.08 -20.14 -2.58
CA ARG A 94 -0.46 -19.97 -1.16
C ARG A 94 0.19 -18.72 -0.55
N ILE A 95 1.43 -18.42 -0.96
CA ILE A 95 2.17 -17.24 -0.49
C ILE A 95 2.01 -16.01 -1.38
N SER A 96 1.26 -16.10 -2.49
CA SER A 96 1.01 -14.98 -3.43
C SER A 96 -0.01 -14.00 -2.84
N ASP A 97 0.27 -13.43 -1.68
CA ASP A 97 -0.54 -12.43 -0.99
C ASP A 97 0.37 -11.36 -0.40
N PHE A 98 0.10 -10.09 -0.70
CA PHE A 98 0.99 -8.99 -0.31
C PHE A 98 1.14 -8.87 1.21
N HIS A 99 0.06 -9.02 1.98
CA HIS A 99 0.13 -8.88 3.43
C HIS A 99 0.80 -10.09 4.09
N LEU A 100 0.67 -11.27 3.49
CA LEU A 100 1.47 -12.42 3.90
C LEU A 100 2.96 -12.16 3.67
N LEU A 101 3.36 -11.64 2.51
CA LEU A 101 4.76 -11.31 2.21
C LEU A 101 5.32 -10.24 3.17
N LEU A 102 4.53 -9.25 3.55
CA LEU A 102 4.89 -8.26 4.59
C LEU A 102 5.06 -8.91 5.98
N LEU A 103 4.26 -9.91 6.32
CA LEU A 103 4.47 -10.67 7.54
C LEU A 103 5.80 -11.43 7.48
N LEU A 104 6.08 -12.11 6.36
CA LEU A 104 7.32 -12.86 6.18
C LEU A 104 8.55 -11.96 6.24
N SER A 105 8.50 -10.73 5.74
CA SER A 105 9.63 -9.79 5.81
C SER A 105 10.01 -9.37 7.23
N ARG A 106 9.23 -9.73 8.25
CA ARG A 106 9.61 -9.55 9.67
C ARG A 106 10.55 -10.64 10.19
N PHE A 107 10.61 -11.78 9.49
CA PHE A 107 11.36 -12.97 9.91
C PHE A 107 12.49 -13.35 8.93
N PHE A 108 12.34 -12.97 7.67
CA PHE A 108 13.31 -13.20 6.60
C PHE A 108 14.17 -11.96 6.34
N ASP A 109 15.37 -12.14 5.78
CA ASP A 109 16.23 -11.03 5.42
C ASP A 109 15.61 -10.21 4.27
N VAL A 110 15.45 -8.90 4.51
CA VAL A 110 14.76 -7.99 3.57
C VAL A 110 15.58 -7.73 2.31
N ASN A 111 16.90 -7.94 2.35
CA ASN A 111 17.80 -7.64 1.23
C ASN A 111 18.07 -8.85 0.33
N SER A 112 17.75 -10.06 0.78
CA SER A 112 18.07 -11.30 0.07
C SER A 112 16.86 -12.24 -0.05
N ASP A 113 16.31 -12.69 1.06
CA ASP A 113 15.22 -13.68 1.10
C ASP A 113 13.91 -13.12 0.55
N VAL A 114 13.52 -11.91 0.98
CA VAL A 114 12.27 -11.28 0.54
C VAL A 114 12.26 -11.04 -0.98
N PRO A 115 13.32 -10.46 -1.60
CA PRO A 115 13.42 -10.38 -3.06
C PRO A 115 13.29 -11.73 -3.76
N ALA A 116 13.92 -12.79 -3.23
CA ALA A 116 13.84 -14.13 -3.82
C ALA A 116 12.41 -14.71 -3.78
N LEU A 117 11.71 -14.55 -2.65
CA LEU A 117 10.30 -14.95 -2.51
C LEU A 117 9.38 -14.13 -3.43
N CYS A 118 9.58 -12.81 -3.50
CA CYS A 118 8.85 -11.93 -4.39
C CYS A 118 9.07 -12.29 -5.86
N GLN A 119 10.29 -12.66 -6.25
CA GLN A 119 10.59 -13.13 -7.61
C GLN A 119 9.84 -14.43 -7.93
N CYS A 120 9.78 -15.38 -6.97
CA CYS A 120 8.99 -16.60 -7.14
C CYS A 120 7.52 -16.29 -7.33
N VAL A 121 6.96 -15.37 -6.54
CA VAL A 121 5.56 -14.91 -6.68
C VAL A 121 5.33 -14.18 -8.00
N GLN A 122 6.25 -13.33 -8.44
CA GLN A 122 6.13 -12.60 -9.70
C GLN A 122 6.15 -13.55 -10.90
N LEU A 123 7.09 -14.50 -10.92
CA LEU A 123 7.27 -15.45 -12.02
C LEU A 123 6.38 -16.69 -11.89
N GLN A 124 5.65 -16.82 -10.78
CA GLN A 124 4.87 -18.00 -10.43
C GLN A 124 5.71 -19.29 -10.49
N SER A 125 6.97 -19.20 -10.08
CA SER A 125 7.94 -20.29 -10.09
C SER A 125 7.93 -21.10 -8.80
N THR A 126 8.62 -22.24 -8.81
CA THR A 126 8.80 -23.07 -7.62
C THR A 126 9.54 -22.29 -6.53
N VAL A 127 8.98 -22.30 -5.32
CA VAL A 127 9.63 -21.74 -4.13
C VAL A 127 10.66 -22.75 -3.61
N PRO A 128 11.92 -22.34 -3.35
CA PRO A 128 12.93 -23.24 -2.79
C PRO A 128 12.46 -23.95 -1.51
N GLU A 129 12.77 -25.24 -1.37
CA GLU A 129 12.27 -26.09 -0.28
C GLU A 129 12.59 -25.54 1.11
N GLY A 130 13.79 -24.97 1.29
CA GLY A 130 14.18 -24.34 2.56
C GLY A 130 13.20 -23.26 3.02
N TYR A 131 12.75 -22.39 2.10
CA TYR A 131 11.74 -21.37 2.43
C TYR A 131 10.38 -22.00 2.74
N GLN A 132 9.98 -23.05 2.03
CA GLN A 132 8.72 -23.74 2.31
C GLN A 132 8.71 -24.31 3.73
N LEU A 133 9.80 -24.96 4.13
CA LEU A 133 9.94 -25.54 5.48
C LEU A 133 9.94 -24.47 6.57
N LEU A 134 10.67 -23.37 6.37
CA LEU A 134 10.70 -22.26 7.32
C LEU A 134 9.32 -21.62 7.50
N ILE A 135 8.62 -21.33 6.40
CA ILE A 135 7.28 -20.75 6.44
C ILE A 135 6.27 -21.70 7.11
N GLN A 136 6.34 -23.00 6.81
CA GLN A 136 5.49 -24.02 7.46
C GLN A 136 5.81 -24.18 8.95
N SER A 137 7.09 -24.07 9.33
CA SER A 137 7.52 -24.09 10.72
C SER A 137 6.97 -22.88 11.48
N MET A 138 7.07 -21.68 10.91
CA MET A 138 6.46 -20.46 11.48
C MET A 138 4.95 -20.63 11.67
N ALA A 139 4.26 -21.17 10.68
CA ALA A 139 2.83 -21.43 10.76
C ALA A 139 2.48 -22.44 11.86
N SER A 140 3.36 -23.40 12.14
CA SER A 140 3.12 -24.42 13.17
C SER A 140 3.47 -23.95 14.58
N ALA A 141 4.34 -22.95 14.70
CA ALA A 141 4.79 -22.37 15.97
C ALA A 141 3.81 -21.35 16.58
N THR A 142 2.87 -20.83 15.78
CA THR A 142 1.85 -19.84 16.16
C THR A 142 0.43 -20.42 16.21
#